data_AF-A0A2N1PXS5-F1
#
_entry.id   AF-A0A2N1PXS5-F1
#
_cell.length_a   1.000
_cell.length_b   1.000
_cell.length_c   1.000
_cell.angle_alpha   90.00
_cell.angle_beta   90.00
_cell.angle_gamma   90.00
#
_symmetry.space_group_name_H-M   'P 1'
#
loop_
_entity.id
_entity.type
_entity.pdbx_description
1 polymer ?
#
loop_
_entity_poly.entity_id
_entity_poly.type
_entity_poly.pdbx_seq_one_letter_code
_entity_poly.pdbx_strand_id
1 'polypeptide(L)'
;MTTLVLTNELVYKSFMIGAKNVISEKNNLNAINVFPVPDGDTGTNLASMMRSILERSKLGDTTSETIQSIADAAIVGARGNSGIIFAEYIHGFSEDLVSDIDQETFVLRSEKAFTYAYSAIAKPVEGTMITVMRTWAEALKSFKQASSNFLDLMTKAYELAKEELLKTPEKLQVLKDNKVVDAGAKGFVHFIEGFIKALKGEDVEIDSHIDTIEELHVDHLEDATFRYCTEALITSKNIDLNDLRKNLAQFGDSLVVAGTKTTARIHIHSDRPDEVFAYLDGLSQIKEQKVDDMKRQFEAANHRKYDIALVTDSIADLPESVIDQYQIHQYPLNIHLNDTNYYDKVTMQSTRFYELMDSLETYPTSSQPNQKSLENFFSFLTTYYKKVIVLTVSSKMSGTYQVFEETAKRFKDANIKVIDSRQN
;
A
#
# COMPACT_ATOMS: atom_id res chain seq x y z
N MET A 1 23.52 -15.17 -33.58
CA MET A 1 22.23 -14.95 -32.89
C MET A 1 22.27 -13.54 -32.38
N THR A 2 21.40 -12.66 -32.88
CA THR A 2 21.28 -11.29 -32.38
C THR A 2 20.72 -11.38 -30.97
N THR A 3 21.53 -11.08 -29.96
CA THR A 3 21.10 -10.90 -28.58
C THR A 3 20.03 -9.82 -28.59
N LEU A 4 18.79 -10.16 -28.22
CA LEU A 4 17.73 -9.16 -28.13
C LEU A 4 18.11 -8.20 -27.01
N VAL A 5 18.45 -6.97 -27.37
CA VAL A 5 18.57 -5.85 -26.44
C VAL A 5 17.16 -5.30 -26.27
N LEU A 6 16.67 -5.22 -25.03
CA LEU A 6 15.42 -4.53 -24.76
C LEU A 6 15.65 -3.05 -25.02
N THR A 7 15.01 -2.55 -26.08
CA THR A 7 15.02 -1.11 -26.36
C THR A 7 14.31 -0.37 -25.23
N ASN A 8 14.70 0.89 -25.02
CA ASN A 8 14.08 1.76 -24.02
C ASN A 8 12.53 1.76 -24.12
N GLU A 9 11.99 1.88 -25.34
CA GLU A 9 10.55 1.82 -25.60
C GLU A 9 9.92 0.47 -25.23
N LEU A 10 10.61 -0.64 -25.55
CA LEU A 10 10.10 -1.97 -25.24
C LEU A 10 10.13 -2.23 -23.73
N VAL A 11 11.15 -1.74 -23.01
CA VAL A 11 11.19 -1.79 -21.54
C VAL A 11 9.99 -1.04 -20.98
N TYR A 12 9.81 0.23 -21.36
CA TYR A 12 8.69 1.05 -20.88
C TYR A 12 7.36 0.36 -21.14
N LYS A 13 7.11 -0.07 -22.39
CA LYS A 13 5.89 -0.78 -22.78
C LYS A 13 5.69 -2.05 -21.95
N SER A 14 6.74 -2.84 -21.72
CA SER A 14 6.63 -4.09 -20.96
C SER A 14 6.24 -3.87 -19.50
N PHE A 15 6.78 -2.82 -18.85
CA PHE A 15 6.32 -2.40 -17.53
C PHE A 15 4.87 -1.92 -17.54
N MET A 16 4.47 -1.14 -18.55
CA MET A 16 3.08 -0.66 -18.65
C MET A 16 2.10 -1.83 -18.79
N ILE A 17 2.37 -2.80 -19.68
CA ILE A 17 1.50 -3.96 -19.85
C ILE A 17 1.51 -4.87 -18.61
N GLY A 18 2.66 -5.04 -17.97
CA GLY A 18 2.76 -5.71 -16.67
C GLY A 18 1.86 -5.06 -15.62
N ALA A 19 1.92 -3.73 -15.50
CA ALA A 19 1.09 -2.94 -14.59
C ALA A 19 -0.41 -3.10 -14.90
N LYS A 20 -0.81 -2.99 -16.18
CA LYS A 20 -2.20 -3.20 -16.61
C LYS A 20 -2.72 -4.60 -16.25
N ASN A 21 -1.90 -5.64 -16.45
CA ASN A 21 -2.28 -7.03 -16.16
C ASN A 21 -2.48 -7.29 -14.66
N VAL A 22 -1.74 -6.59 -13.80
CA VAL A 22 -2.01 -6.62 -12.35
C VAL A 22 -3.29 -5.88 -12.00
N ILE A 23 -3.54 -4.72 -12.60
CA ILE A 23 -4.76 -3.95 -12.37
C ILE A 23 -6.01 -4.73 -12.81
N SER A 24 -5.95 -5.45 -13.94
CA SER A 24 -7.07 -6.29 -14.41
C SER A 24 -7.43 -7.42 -13.45
N GLU A 25 -6.47 -7.85 -12.63
CA GLU A 25 -6.64 -8.92 -11.65
C GLU A 25 -6.94 -8.41 -10.23
N LYS A 26 -7.10 -7.08 -10.03
CA LYS A 26 -7.32 -6.45 -8.72
C LYS A 26 -8.34 -7.20 -7.85
N ASN A 27 -9.54 -7.44 -8.38
CA ASN A 27 -10.62 -8.07 -7.63
C ASN A 27 -10.33 -9.55 -7.32
N ASN A 28 -9.71 -10.27 -8.26
CA ASN A 28 -9.30 -11.66 -8.06
C ASN A 28 -8.20 -11.79 -7.00
N LEU A 29 -7.29 -10.81 -6.91
CA LEU A 29 -6.26 -10.73 -5.89
C LEU A 29 -6.83 -10.40 -4.52
N ASN A 30 -7.78 -9.47 -4.44
CA ASN A 30 -8.50 -9.16 -3.20
C ASN A 30 -9.25 -10.39 -2.66
N ALA A 31 -9.93 -11.15 -3.53
CA ALA A 31 -10.71 -12.32 -3.15
C ALA A 31 -9.89 -13.48 -2.55
N ILE A 32 -8.57 -13.49 -2.73
CA ILE A 32 -7.67 -14.52 -2.18
C ILE A 32 -6.71 -13.99 -1.11
N ASN A 33 -6.87 -12.72 -0.70
CA ASN A 33 -6.01 -12.12 0.30
C ASN A 33 -6.37 -12.66 1.69
N VAL A 34 -5.56 -13.60 2.17
CA VAL A 34 -5.73 -14.22 3.49
C VAL A 34 -4.47 -14.13 4.37
N PHE A 35 -3.42 -13.47 3.90
CA PHE A 35 -2.14 -13.35 4.63
C PHE A 35 -1.44 -12.01 4.31
N PRO A 36 -0.82 -11.34 5.31
CA PRO A 36 -0.81 -11.69 6.72
C PRO A 36 -2.14 -11.40 7.42
N VAL A 37 -2.95 -10.50 6.85
CA VAL A 37 -4.26 -10.12 7.35
C VAL A 37 -5.27 -10.37 6.22
N PRO A 38 -6.36 -11.11 6.46
CA PRO A 38 -7.40 -11.37 5.46
C PRO A 38 -8.33 -10.17 5.32
N ASP A 39 -7.82 -9.04 4.84
CA ASP A 39 -8.54 -7.76 4.72
C ASP A 39 -8.99 -7.43 3.29
N GLY A 40 -8.76 -8.34 2.35
CA GLY A 40 -9.20 -8.17 0.97
C GLY A 40 -8.55 -6.97 0.25
N ASP A 41 -7.41 -6.46 0.71
CA ASP A 41 -6.82 -5.23 0.18
C ASP A 41 -5.61 -5.41 -0.76
N THR A 42 -5.00 -6.61 -0.83
CA THR A 42 -3.72 -6.82 -1.53
C THR A 42 -3.79 -6.40 -3.01
N GLY A 43 -4.86 -6.76 -3.71
CA GLY A 43 -5.10 -6.34 -5.09
C GLY A 43 -5.26 -4.83 -5.21
N THR A 44 -5.99 -4.19 -4.30
CA THR A 44 -6.14 -2.72 -4.22
C THR A 44 -4.79 -2.02 -4.01
N ASN A 45 -3.98 -2.53 -3.09
CA ASN A 45 -2.64 -2.02 -2.77
C ASN A 45 -1.69 -2.13 -3.98
N LEU A 46 -1.67 -3.30 -4.64
CA LEU A 46 -0.89 -3.50 -5.86
C LEU A 46 -1.39 -2.63 -7.02
N ALA A 47 -2.71 -2.57 -7.23
CA ALA A 47 -3.30 -1.75 -8.29
C ALA A 47 -3.02 -0.26 -8.08
N SER A 48 -3.02 0.25 -6.85
CA SER A 48 -2.62 1.63 -6.53
C SER A 48 -1.19 1.93 -6.99
N MET A 49 -0.24 1.05 -6.65
CA MET A 49 1.14 1.19 -7.08
C MET A 49 1.26 1.15 -8.61
N MET A 50 0.58 0.20 -9.25
CA MET A 50 0.61 0.04 -10.71
C MET A 50 -0.02 1.23 -11.44
N ARG A 51 -1.10 1.82 -10.92
CA ARG A 51 -1.68 3.06 -11.47
C ARG A 51 -0.72 4.23 -11.34
N SER A 52 -0.04 4.36 -10.20
CA SER A 52 1.00 5.38 -10.03
C SER A 52 2.10 5.25 -11.09
N ILE A 53 2.55 4.02 -11.39
CA ILE A 53 3.49 3.76 -12.48
C ILE A 53 2.91 4.23 -13.82
N LEU A 54 1.67 3.83 -14.17
CA LEU A 54 1.03 4.21 -15.42
C LEU A 54 0.84 5.72 -15.58
N GLU A 55 0.54 6.44 -14.49
CA GLU A 55 0.20 7.87 -14.52
C GLU A 55 1.41 8.79 -14.39
N ARG A 56 2.45 8.36 -13.65
CA ARG A 56 3.55 9.24 -13.24
C ARG A 56 4.88 8.91 -13.89
N SER A 57 5.09 7.66 -14.30
CA SER A 57 6.35 7.30 -14.97
C SER A 57 6.42 7.90 -16.37
N LYS A 58 7.64 8.12 -16.84
CA LYS A 58 7.92 8.73 -18.15
C LYS A 58 8.91 7.87 -18.91
N LEU A 59 8.72 7.80 -20.22
CA LEU A 59 9.75 7.35 -21.14
C LEU A 59 10.83 8.44 -21.20
N GLY A 60 12.00 8.15 -20.64
CA GLY A 60 13.18 9.02 -20.71
C GLY A 60 13.96 8.85 -22.01
N ASP A 61 15.07 9.57 -22.15
CA ASP A 61 15.93 9.47 -23.34
C ASP A 61 16.75 8.18 -23.31
N THR A 62 17.02 7.65 -22.12
CA THR A 62 17.76 6.40 -21.92
C THR A 62 16.96 5.36 -21.13
N THR A 63 17.31 4.09 -21.29
CA THR A 63 16.72 2.97 -20.54
C THR A 63 16.86 3.14 -19.02
N SER A 64 17.98 3.75 -18.57
CA SER A 64 18.23 4.07 -17.17
C SER A 64 17.23 5.10 -16.63
N GLU A 65 17.06 6.22 -17.34
CA GLU A 65 16.10 7.27 -16.95
C GLU A 65 14.66 6.77 -16.89
N THR A 66 14.26 5.95 -17.86
CA THR A 66 12.93 5.33 -17.92
C THR A 66 12.67 4.43 -16.71
N ILE A 67 13.60 3.53 -16.39
CA ILE A 67 13.40 2.60 -15.26
C ILE A 67 13.48 3.37 -13.94
N GLN A 68 14.34 4.37 -13.81
CA GLN A 68 14.36 5.22 -12.62
C GLN A 68 13.02 5.93 -12.44
N SER A 69 12.44 6.49 -13.51
CA SER A 69 11.13 7.12 -13.46
C SER A 69 10.01 6.13 -13.07
N ILE A 70 10.09 4.88 -13.51
CA ILE A 70 9.18 3.81 -13.10
C ILE A 70 9.36 3.46 -11.61
N ALA A 71 10.60 3.32 -11.13
CA ALA A 71 10.91 3.00 -9.74
C ALA A 71 10.43 4.11 -8.80
N ASP A 72 10.69 5.37 -9.13
CA ASP A 72 10.23 6.52 -8.33
C ASP A 72 8.70 6.56 -8.27
N ALA A 73 8.03 6.31 -9.39
CA ALA A 73 6.56 6.25 -9.44
C ALA A 73 6.00 5.06 -8.62
N ALA A 74 6.68 3.93 -8.62
CA ALA A 74 6.33 2.76 -7.81
C ALA A 74 6.45 3.07 -6.31
N ILE A 75 7.57 3.65 -5.86
CA ILE A 75 7.81 3.99 -4.45
C ILE A 75 6.76 4.98 -3.92
N VAL A 76 6.45 6.02 -4.71
CA VAL A 76 5.44 7.02 -4.32
C VAL A 76 4.04 6.40 -4.27
N GLY A 77 3.71 5.51 -5.20
CA GLY A 77 2.38 4.89 -5.31
C GLY A 77 2.16 3.67 -4.43
N ALA A 78 3.22 3.12 -3.84
CA ALA A 78 3.17 1.92 -3.03
C ALA A 78 2.28 2.10 -1.80
N ARG A 79 1.44 1.10 -1.53
CA ARG A 79 0.53 1.01 -0.38
C ARG A 79 0.62 -0.39 0.19
N GLY A 80 0.42 -0.51 1.50
CA GLY A 80 0.50 -1.77 2.22
C GLY A 80 1.84 -2.49 2.06
N ASN A 81 1.94 -3.65 2.70
CA ASN A 81 3.16 -4.45 2.69
C ASN A 81 3.52 -4.94 1.27
N SER A 82 2.55 -5.53 0.55
CA SER A 82 2.77 -6.11 -0.78
C SER A 82 3.19 -5.07 -1.82
N GLY A 83 2.58 -3.89 -1.82
CA GLY A 83 2.95 -2.80 -2.74
C GLY A 83 4.35 -2.28 -2.48
N ILE A 84 4.74 -2.12 -1.22
CA ILE A 84 6.08 -1.63 -0.84
C ILE A 84 7.17 -2.64 -1.19
N ILE A 85 6.95 -3.93 -0.95
CA ILE A 85 7.90 -5.00 -1.35
C ILE A 85 8.10 -4.99 -2.86
N PHE A 86 7.01 -4.87 -3.63
CA PHE A 86 7.12 -4.85 -5.09
C PHE A 86 7.78 -3.56 -5.60
N ALA A 87 7.45 -2.41 -5.03
CA ALA A 87 8.15 -1.16 -5.34
C ALA A 87 9.66 -1.27 -5.09
N GLU A 88 10.07 -1.92 -3.99
CA GLU A 88 11.48 -2.17 -3.70
C GLU A 88 12.12 -3.14 -4.71
N TYR A 89 11.41 -4.16 -5.17
CA TYR A 89 11.90 -5.02 -6.26
C TYR A 89 12.17 -4.19 -7.53
N ILE A 90 11.25 -3.31 -7.92
CA ILE A 90 11.40 -2.44 -9.09
C ILE A 90 12.57 -1.46 -8.89
N HIS A 91 12.70 -0.88 -7.69
CA HIS A 91 13.83 -0.02 -7.34
C HIS A 91 15.17 -0.77 -7.39
N GLY A 92 15.24 -1.95 -6.77
CA GLY A 92 16.40 -2.82 -6.82
C GLY A 92 16.72 -3.29 -8.24
N PHE A 93 15.77 -3.27 -9.18
CA PHE A 93 16.04 -3.47 -10.60
C PHE A 93 16.66 -2.22 -11.26
N SER A 94 16.28 -1.01 -10.84
CA SER A 94 16.74 0.27 -11.41
C SER A 94 18.14 0.69 -10.97
N GLU A 95 18.54 0.40 -9.73
CA GLU A 95 19.76 0.94 -9.12
C GLU A 95 21.03 0.66 -9.94
N ASP A 96 21.98 1.58 -10.08
CA ASP A 96 23.22 1.35 -10.87
C ASP A 96 23.03 0.93 -12.34
N LEU A 97 21.85 1.12 -12.95
CA LEU A 97 21.67 0.80 -14.37
C LEU A 97 22.31 1.89 -15.24
N VAL A 98 23.33 1.55 -16.02
CA VAL A 98 24.13 2.52 -16.81
C VAL A 98 23.98 2.38 -18.33
N SER A 99 23.32 1.33 -18.80
CA SER A 99 23.21 0.99 -20.23
C SER A 99 21.88 0.32 -20.54
N ASP A 100 21.68 0.02 -21.82
CA ASP A 100 20.57 -0.82 -22.28
C ASP A 100 20.57 -2.19 -21.62
N ILE A 101 19.40 -2.81 -21.59
CA ILE A 101 19.19 -4.10 -20.93
C ILE A 101 19.25 -5.19 -21.98
N ASP A 102 20.39 -5.88 -22.01
CA ASP A 102 20.49 -7.18 -22.66
C ASP A 102 20.11 -8.31 -21.69
N GLN A 103 20.20 -9.55 -22.17
CA GLN A 103 19.88 -10.73 -21.37
C GLN A 103 20.77 -10.84 -20.11
N GLU A 104 22.07 -10.54 -20.23
CA GLU A 104 23.01 -10.59 -19.10
C GLU A 104 22.59 -9.61 -18.01
N THR A 105 22.35 -8.36 -18.42
CA THR A 105 21.96 -7.26 -17.56
C THR A 105 20.63 -7.57 -16.90
N PHE A 106 19.63 -8.07 -17.64
CA PHE A 106 18.31 -8.38 -17.08
C PHE A 106 18.39 -9.46 -15.97
N VAL A 107 19.17 -10.53 -16.18
CA VAL A 107 19.36 -11.58 -15.17
C VAL A 107 20.04 -10.99 -13.93
N LEU A 108 21.14 -10.27 -14.11
CA LEU A 108 21.87 -9.63 -13.01
C LEU A 108 20.98 -8.63 -12.23
N ARG A 109 20.19 -7.83 -12.95
CA ARG A 109 19.25 -6.87 -12.34
C ARG A 109 18.14 -7.57 -11.56
N SER A 110 17.64 -8.70 -12.05
CA SER A 110 16.60 -9.47 -11.35
C SER A 110 17.13 -10.12 -10.06
N GLU A 111 18.39 -10.58 -10.04
CA GLU A 111 19.03 -11.05 -8.79
C GLU A 111 19.20 -9.93 -7.77
N LYS A 112 19.63 -8.74 -8.22
CA LYS A 112 19.72 -7.55 -7.36
C LYS A 112 18.34 -7.11 -6.84
N ALA A 113 17.33 -7.05 -7.72
CA ALA A 113 15.95 -6.71 -7.38
C ALA A 113 15.40 -7.60 -6.25
N PHE A 114 15.60 -8.91 -6.35
CA PHE A 114 15.27 -9.84 -5.26
C PHE A 114 15.99 -9.51 -3.96
N THR A 115 17.31 -9.24 -4.01
CA THR A 115 18.11 -8.93 -2.82
C THR A 115 17.62 -7.67 -2.10
N TYR A 116 17.26 -6.63 -2.86
CA TYR A 116 16.69 -5.39 -2.33
C TYR A 116 15.33 -5.65 -1.67
N ALA A 117 14.40 -6.29 -2.39
CA ALA A 117 13.08 -6.63 -1.87
C ALA A 117 13.16 -7.48 -0.59
N TYR A 118 14.09 -8.45 -0.54
CA TYR A 118 14.31 -9.28 0.65
C TYR A 118 14.82 -8.46 1.85
N SER A 119 15.72 -7.52 1.60
CA SER A 119 16.34 -6.68 2.63
C SER A 119 15.43 -5.57 3.16
N ALA A 120 14.39 -5.20 2.42
CA ALA A 120 13.39 -4.22 2.86
C ALA A 120 12.46 -4.75 3.94
N ILE A 121 12.33 -6.07 4.07
CA ILE A 121 11.43 -6.75 5.00
C ILE A 121 12.18 -7.10 6.28
N ALA A 122 11.69 -6.64 7.43
CA ALA A 122 12.34 -6.92 8.72
C ALA A 122 12.35 -8.42 9.07
N LYS A 123 11.29 -9.16 8.70
CA LYS A 123 11.14 -10.61 8.91
C LYS A 123 10.53 -11.27 7.66
N PRO A 124 11.35 -11.68 6.68
CA PRO A 124 10.87 -12.36 5.48
C PRO A 124 10.16 -13.68 5.80
N VAL A 125 9.07 -13.97 5.10
CA VAL A 125 8.26 -15.18 5.28
C VAL A 125 8.23 -15.98 3.99
N GLU A 126 8.64 -17.25 4.05
CA GLU A 126 8.55 -18.16 2.90
C GLU A 126 7.10 -18.54 2.60
N GLY A 127 6.79 -18.80 1.33
CA GLY A 127 5.42 -19.01 0.85
C GLY A 127 4.69 -17.71 0.50
N THR A 128 5.41 -16.58 0.42
CA THR A 128 4.87 -15.28 0.01
C THR A 128 5.49 -14.80 -1.31
N MET A 129 5.13 -13.59 -1.76
CA MET A 129 5.73 -12.91 -2.91
C MET A 129 7.26 -13.01 -2.97
N ILE A 130 7.96 -12.93 -1.83
CA ILE A 130 9.43 -12.97 -1.80
C ILE A 130 9.99 -14.33 -2.24
N THR A 131 9.26 -15.41 -1.97
CA THR A 131 9.62 -16.77 -2.40
C THR A 131 9.55 -16.88 -3.91
N VAL A 132 8.50 -16.33 -4.54
CA VAL A 132 8.36 -16.37 -6.00
C VAL A 132 9.37 -15.44 -6.68
N MET A 133 9.66 -14.27 -6.10
CA MET A 133 10.74 -13.39 -6.59
C MET A 133 12.11 -14.08 -6.56
N ARG A 134 12.40 -14.84 -5.51
CA ARG A 134 13.63 -15.66 -5.41
C ARG A 134 13.68 -16.71 -6.51
N THR A 135 12.62 -17.51 -6.66
CA THR A 135 12.54 -18.55 -7.70
C THR A 135 12.64 -17.95 -9.10
N TRP A 136 12.02 -16.79 -9.34
CA TRP A 136 12.14 -16.06 -10.61
C TRP A 136 13.60 -15.70 -10.93
N ALA A 137 14.32 -15.07 -9.99
CA ALA A 137 15.71 -14.69 -10.18
C ALA A 137 16.63 -15.92 -10.39
N GLU A 138 16.44 -16.98 -9.60
CA GLU A 138 17.18 -18.24 -9.73
C GLU A 138 16.89 -18.92 -11.08
N ALA A 139 15.63 -18.93 -11.52
CA ALA A 139 15.21 -19.52 -12.78
C ALA A 139 15.83 -18.79 -13.98
N LEU A 140 15.77 -17.46 -14.00
CA LEU A 140 16.42 -16.63 -15.02
C LEU A 140 17.92 -16.94 -15.13
N LYS A 141 18.61 -17.07 -14.00
CA LYS A 141 20.03 -17.43 -13.98
C LYS A 141 20.28 -18.83 -14.53
N SER A 142 19.48 -19.81 -14.12
CA SER A 142 19.64 -21.20 -14.51
C SER A 142 19.41 -21.45 -16.00
N PHE A 143 18.42 -20.77 -16.60
CA PHE A 143 18.05 -20.96 -18.00
C PHE A 143 18.81 -20.06 -18.97
N LYS A 144 19.61 -19.12 -18.47
CA LYS A 144 20.35 -18.14 -19.28
C LYS A 144 21.16 -18.76 -20.43
N GLN A 145 21.84 -19.89 -20.20
CA GLN A 145 22.61 -20.60 -21.23
C GLN A 145 21.76 -21.60 -22.04
N ALA A 146 20.64 -22.06 -21.48
CA ALA A 146 19.75 -23.05 -22.09
C ALA A 146 18.62 -22.44 -22.91
N SER A 147 18.60 -21.11 -23.07
CA SER A 147 17.56 -20.37 -23.77
C SER A 147 18.04 -19.91 -25.13
N SER A 148 17.17 -20.02 -26.12
CA SER A 148 17.46 -19.68 -27.52
C SER A 148 17.42 -18.16 -27.79
N ASN A 149 16.61 -17.44 -27.03
CA ASN A 149 16.49 -15.99 -27.07
C ASN A 149 15.87 -15.47 -25.75
N PHE A 150 15.76 -14.15 -25.61
CA PHE A 150 15.26 -13.51 -24.39
C PHE A 150 13.81 -13.90 -24.05
N LEU A 151 12.93 -14.01 -25.05
CA LEU A 151 11.53 -14.42 -24.83
C LEU A 151 11.44 -15.88 -24.33
N ASP A 152 12.26 -16.78 -24.88
CA ASP A 152 12.37 -18.17 -24.41
C ASP A 152 12.88 -18.24 -22.97
N LEU A 153 13.88 -17.41 -22.62
CA LEU A 153 14.36 -17.29 -21.23
C LEU A 153 13.24 -16.86 -20.27
N MET A 154 12.55 -15.76 -20.61
CA MET A 154 11.46 -15.21 -19.78
C MET A 154 10.32 -16.23 -19.63
N THR A 155 9.96 -16.93 -20.71
CA THR A 155 8.89 -17.95 -20.69
C THR A 155 9.26 -19.14 -19.80
N LYS A 156 10.50 -19.66 -19.90
CA LYS A 156 10.96 -20.77 -19.06
C LYS A 156 11.03 -20.39 -17.58
N ALA A 157 11.52 -19.18 -17.27
CA ALA A 157 11.56 -18.69 -15.90
C ALA A 157 10.15 -18.43 -15.33
N TYR A 158 9.22 -17.98 -16.16
CA TYR A 158 7.83 -17.72 -15.78
C TYR A 158 7.09 -19.00 -15.39
N GLU A 159 7.33 -20.11 -16.09
CA GLU A 159 6.75 -21.40 -15.70
C GLU A 159 7.22 -21.87 -14.33
N LEU A 160 8.51 -21.69 -13.98
CA LEU A 160 8.98 -22.00 -12.62
C LEU A 160 8.39 -21.05 -11.55
N ALA A 161 8.20 -19.77 -11.87
CA ALA A 161 7.55 -18.84 -10.96
C ALA A 161 6.08 -19.23 -10.70
N LYS A 162 5.35 -19.70 -11.73
CA LYS A 162 3.99 -20.25 -11.60
C LYS A 162 3.96 -21.52 -10.77
N GLU A 163 4.89 -22.44 -11.00
CA GLU A 163 4.99 -23.66 -10.19
C GLU A 163 5.26 -23.33 -8.72
N GLU A 164 6.11 -22.34 -8.43
CA GLU A 164 6.37 -21.89 -7.07
C GLU A 164 5.14 -21.24 -6.43
N LEU A 165 4.40 -20.43 -7.19
CA LEU A 165 3.14 -19.86 -6.74
C LEU A 165 2.16 -20.95 -6.30
N LEU A 166 2.03 -22.04 -7.05
CA LEU A 166 1.15 -23.15 -6.68
C LEU A 166 1.60 -23.90 -5.42
N LYS A 167 2.88 -23.78 -5.04
CA LYS A 167 3.45 -24.38 -3.82
C LYS A 167 3.37 -23.47 -2.60
N THR A 168 2.95 -22.20 -2.73
CA THR A 168 2.80 -21.33 -1.56
C THR A 168 1.89 -21.92 -0.46
N PRO A 169 0.79 -22.64 -0.77
CA PRO A 169 -0.04 -23.30 0.25
C PRO A 169 0.68 -24.46 0.96
N GLU A 170 1.73 -25.03 0.38
CA GLU A 170 2.55 -26.04 1.06
C GLU A 170 3.49 -25.42 2.10
N LYS A 171 3.78 -24.13 1.97
CA LYS A 171 4.72 -23.38 2.82
C LYS A 171 4.03 -22.58 3.93
N LEU A 172 2.78 -22.16 3.73
CA LEU A 172 2.00 -21.40 4.71
C LEU A 172 0.67 -22.07 5.00
N GLN A 173 0.45 -22.41 6.27
CA GLN A 173 -0.75 -23.14 6.70
C GLN A 173 -2.04 -22.36 6.44
N VAL A 174 -2.04 -21.03 6.64
CA VAL A 174 -3.21 -20.17 6.39
C VAL A 174 -3.66 -20.21 4.92
N LEU A 175 -2.71 -20.25 3.97
CA LEU A 175 -2.99 -20.39 2.54
C LEU A 175 -3.59 -21.77 2.23
N LYS A 176 -3.04 -22.81 2.86
CA LYS A 176 -3.54 -24.19 2.75
C LYS A 176 -4.96 -24.35 3.24
N ASP A 177 -5.26 -23.78 4.40
CA ASP A 177 -6.56 -23.91 5.07
C ASP A 177 -7.65 -23.20 4.26
N ASN A 178 -7.32 -22.06 3.66
CA ASN A 178 -8.20 -21.31 2.77
C ASN A 178 -8.19 -21.81 1.32
N LYS A 179 -7.31 -22.76 0.96
CA LYS A 179 -7.16 -23.33 -0.40
C LYS A 179 -6.88 -22.27 -1.47
N VAL A 180 -6.10 -21.25 -1.11
CA VAL A 180 -5.69 -20.17 -1.99
C VAL A 180 -4.17 -20.06 -2.04
N VAL A 181 -3.64 -19.52 -3.13
CA VAL A 181 -2.22 -19.14 -3.22
C VAL A 181 -1.99 -17.76 -2.59
N ASP A 182 -0.74 -17.37 -2.40
CA ASP A 182 -0.42 -16.03 -1.89
C ASP A 182 -0.86 -14.95 -2.88
N ALA A 183 -1.66 -13.99 -2.41
CA ALA A 183 -2.22 -12.91 -3.25
C ALA A 183 -1.10 -12.03 -3.82
N GLY A 184 -0.12 -11.66 -3.00
CA GLY A 184 1.02 -10.85 -3.43
C GLY A 184 1.85 -11.55 -4.52
N ALA A 185 2.21 -12.81 -4.28
CA ALA A 185 2.94 -13.64 -5.23
C ALA A 185 2.20 -13.79 -6.56
N LYS A 186 0.87 -14.00 -6.51
CA LYS A 186 0.04 -14.07 -7.72
C LYS A 186 0.06 -12.75 -8.48
N GLY A 187 0.02 -11.61 -7.78
CA GLY A 187 0.19 -10.28 -8.37
C GLY A 187 1.54 -10.12 -9.09
N PHE A 188 2.64 -10.59 -8.49
CA PHE A 188 3.95 -10.60 -9.14
C PHE A 188 4.00 -11.48 -10.39
N VAL A 189 3.38 -12.67 -10.34
CA VAL A 189 3.26 -13.57 -11.51
C VAL A 189 2.45 -12.92 -12.63
N HIS A 190 1.36 -12.22 -12.32
CA HIS A 190 0.58 -11.47 -13.32
C HIS A 190 1.38 -10.31 -13.93
N PHE A 191 2.23 -9.63 -13.15
CA PHE A 191 3.13 -8.63 -13.72
C PHE A 191 4.10 -9.24 -14.75
N ILE A 192 4.74 -10.37 -14.41
CA ILE A 192 5.63 -11.09 -15.35
C ILE A 192 4.87 -11.53 -16.60
N GLU A 193 3.66 -12.05 -16.44
CA GLU A 193 2.80 -12.46 -17.54
C GLU A 193 2.53 -11.28 -18.50
N GLY A 194 2.14 -10.11 -17.96
CA GLY A 194 1.92 -8.90 -18.75
C GLY A 194 3.21 -8.41 -19.43
N PHE A 195 4.34 -8.48 -18.74
CA PHE A 195 5.65 -8.17 -19.32
C PHE A 195 5.94 -9.08 -20.54
N ILE A 196 5.68 -10.39 -20.43
CA ILE A 196 5.87 -11.35 -21.53
C ILE A 196 4.89 -11.09 -22.67
N LYS A 197 3.63 -10.73 -22.39
CA LYS A 197 2.65 -10.32 -23.42
C LYS A 197 3.19 -9.17 -24.26
N ALA A 198 3.79 -8.14 -23.64
CA ALA A 198 4.41 -7.03 -24.37
C ALA A 198 5.57 -7.46 -25.27
N LEU A 199 6.43 -8.38 -24.81
CA LEU A 199 7.52 -8.94 -25.61
C LEU A 199 7.02 -9.73 -26.83
N LYS A 200 5.81 -10.28 -26.78
CA LYS A 200 5.12 -10.94 -27.90
C LYS A 200 4.39 -9.95 -28.82
N GLY A 201 4.37 -8.66 -28.48
CA GLY A 201 3.63 -7.62 -29.21
C GLY A 201 2.15 -7.53 -28.85
N GLU A 202 1.71 -8.22 -27.80
CA GLU A 202 0.34 -8.20 -27.29
C GLU A 202 0.11 -6.98 -26.36
N ASP A 203 -1.15 -6.63 -26.11
CA ASP A 203 -1.58 -5.58 -25.18
C ASP A 203 -2.56 -6.19 -24.14
N VAL A 204 -2.82 -5.45 -23.06
CA VAL A 204 -3.80 -5.80 -22.04
C VAL A 204 -4.76 -4.62 -21.88
N GLU A 205 -6.05 -4.88 -22.01
CA GLU A 205 -7.09 -3.89 -21.74
C GLU A 205 -7.46 -3.94 -20.26
N ILE A 206 -7.62 -2.76 -19.64
CA ILE A 206 -8.19 -2.64 -18.31
C ILE A 206 -9.69 -2.41 -18.50
N ASP A 207 -10.51 -3.27 -17.92
CA ASP A 207 -11.96 -3.06 -17.88
C ASP A 207 -12.27 -1.79 -17.07
N SER A 208 -13.01 -0.86 -17.67
CA SER A 208 -13.41 0.41 -17.03
C SER A 208 -14.31 0.20 -15.80
N HIS A 209 -14.93 -0.97 -15.67
CA HIS A 209 -15.76 -1.35 -14.51
C HIS A 209 -14.94 -1.78 -13.29
N ILE A 210 -13.63 -1.95 -13.39
CA ILE A 210 -12.78 -2.27 -12.23
C ILE A 210 -12.84 -1.17 -11.16
N ASP A 211 -13.19 0.07 -11.54
CA ASP A 211 -13.29 1.22 -10.63
C ASP A 211 -14.71 1.52 -10.12
N THR A 212 -15.73 0.79 -10.58
CA THR A 212 -17.11 1.00 -10.09
C THR A 212 -17.36 0.25 -8.79
N ILE A 213 -17.27 1.01 -7.68
CA ILE A 213 -17.70 0.70 -6.32
C ILE A 213 -17.00 -0.52 -5.70
N GLU A 214 -16.10 -0.23 -4.77
CA GLU A 214 -15.45 -1.18 -3.87
C GLU A 214 -16.50 -1.81 -2.93
N GLU A 215 -17.08 -2.95 -3.33
CA GLU A 215 -17.60 -3.87 -2.34
C GLU A 215 -16.40 -4.50 -1.63
N LEU A 216 -16.05 -3.95 -0.47
CA LEU A 216 -15.13 -4.54 0.51
C LEU A 216 -15.80 -5.77 1.14
N HIS A 217 -16.19 -6.77 0.34
CA HIS A 217 -16.68 -8.03 0.87
C HIS A 217 -15.49 -8.85 1.40
N VAL A 218 -15.16 -8.60 2.66
CA VAL A 218 -14.21 -9.39 3.41
C VAL A 218 -15.01 -10.30 4.34
N ASP A 219 -15.11 -11.56 3.98
CA ASP A 219 -15.53 -12.59 4.93
C ASP A 219 -14.37 -12.86 5.86
N HIS A 220 -14.55 -12.51 7.14
CA HIS A 220 -13.65 -12.82 8.24
C HIS A 220 -12.23 -12.22 8.18
N LEU A 221 -12.10 -10.95 8.64
CA LEU A 221 -10.81 -10.40 9.09
C LEU A 221 -10.22 -11.28 10.21
N GLU A 222 -8.90 -11.35 10.39
CA GLU A 222 -8.23 -11.97 11.55
C GLU A 222 -7.80 -10.91 12.57
N ASP A 223 -7.67 -11.30 13.84
CA ASP A 223 -7.27 -10.40 14.91
C ASP A 223 -5.78 -10.08 14.80
N ALA A 224 -5.46 -8.80 14.58
CA ALA A 224 -4.09 -8.33 14.46
C ALA A 224 -3.44 -8.14 15.84
N THR A 225 -2.15 -8.46 15.96
CA THR A 225 -1.39 -8.24 17.21
C THR A 225 -1.38 -6.78 17.65
N PHE A 226 -1.31 -5.86 16.67
CA PHE A 226 -1.27 -4.42 16.89
C PHE A 226 -2.52 -3.78 16.30
N ARG A 227 -2.99 -2.69 16.93
CA ARG A 227 -4.23 -2.01 16.55
C ARG A 227 -4.18 -1.34 15.19
N TYR A 228 -3.06 -0.69 14.85
CA TYR A 228 -3.01 0.18 13.68
C TYR A 228 -2.05 -0.31 12.61
N CYS A 229 -2.49 -0.25 11.36
CA CYS A 229 -1.61 -0.28 10.19
C CYS A 229 -1.16 1.16 9.89
N THR A 230 0.14 1.41 9.94
CA THR A 230 0.74 2.74 9.79
C THR A 230 1.65 2.79 8.57
N GLU A 231 1.36 3.71 7.64
CA GLU A 231 2.20 3.98 6.47
C GLU A 231 2.67 5.44 6.43
N ALA A 232 3.90 5.64 5.95
CA ALA A 232 4.45 6.97 5.72
C ALA A 232 5.26 7.02 4.42
N LEU A 233 5.17 8.15 3.71
CA LEU A 233 6.14 8.55 2.68
C LEU A 233 6.94 9.72 3.23
N ILE A 234 8.25 9.56 3.32
CA ILE A 234 9.15 10.59 3.85
C ILE A 234 10.17 11.01 2.80
N THR A 235 10.66 12.24 2.93
CA THR A 235 11.78 12.75 2.14
C THR A 235 12.83 13.40 3.03
N SER A 236 14.10 13.16 2.76
CA SER A 236 15.23 13.81 3.45
C SER A 236 16.42 13.96 2.49
N LYS A 237 17.45 14.72 2.89
CA LYS A 237 18.66 14.91 2.06
C LYS A 237 19.49 13.63 1.94
N ASN A 238 19.51 12.82 2.99
CA ASN A 238 20.21 11.55 3.03
C ASN A 238 19.51 10.62 4.02
N ILE A 239 18.88 9.57 3.49
CA ILE A 239 18.17 8.53 4.23
C ILE A 239 19.05 7.29 4.27
N ASP A 240 19.35 6.83 5.48
CA ASP A 240 19.90 5.49 5.70
C ASP A 240 18.75 4.52 5.99
N LEU A 241 18.40 3.70 5.00
CA LEU A 241 17.29 2.74 5.11
C LEU A 241 17.57 1.66 6.16
N ASN A 242 18.83 1.29 6.40
CA ASN A 242 19.17 0.28 7.41
C ASN A 242 18.97 0.84 8.81
N ASP A 243 19.40 2.07 9.05
CA ASP A 243 19.16 2.74 10.33
C ASP A 243 17.68 3.00 10.55
N LEU A 244 16.92 3.41 9.53
CA LEU A 244 15.46 3.53 9.63
C LEU A 244 14.82 2.19 10.01
N ARG A 245 15.16 1.08 9.33
CA ARG A 245 14.62 -0.25 9.66
C ARG A 245 14.93 -0.64 11.09
N LYS A 246 16.20 -0.50 11.50
CA LYS A 246 16.65 -0.88 12.85
C LYS A 246 15.90 -0.11 13.94
N ASN A 247 15.74 1.20 13.77
CA ASN A 247 15.10 2.04 14.75
C ASN A 247 13.57 1.91 14.73
N LEU A 248 12.96 1.70 13.56
CA LEU A 248 11.52 1.52 13.46
C LEU A 248 11.04 0.16 13.99
N ALA A 249 11.90 -0.86 13.94
CA ALA A 249 11.56 -2.23 14.37
C ALA A 249 11.17 -2.34 15.85
N GLN A 250 11.43 -1.32 16.67
CA GLN A 250 11.01 -1.29 18.07
C GLN A 250 9.55 -0.85 18.27
N PHE A 251 8.93 -0.20 17.28
CA PHE A 251 7.58 0.37 17.41
C PHE A 251 6.47 -0.62 17.04
N GLY A 252 6.79 -1.82 16.57
CA GLY A 252 5.76 -2.72 16.03
C GLY A 252 6.29 -3.94 15.29
N ASP A 253 5.40 -4.58 14.54
CA ASP A 253 5.73 -5.69 13.64
C ASP A 253 5.44 -5.37 12.17
N SER A 254 5.65 -6.36 11.31
CA SER A 254 5.36 -6.28 9.87
C SER A 254 6.06 -5.11 9.16
N LEU A 255 7.19 -4.66 9.72
CA LEU A 255 7.94 -3.51 9.21
C LEU A 255 8.52 -3.79 7.83
N VAL A 256 8.19 -2.90 6.89
CA VAL A 256 8.85 -2.79 5.60
C VAL A 256 9.27 -1.35 5.35
N VAL A 257 10.52 -1.18 4.93
CA VAL A 257 11.09 0.12 4.54
C VAL A 257 11.75 -0.03 3.18
N ALA A 258 11.22 0.69 2.20
CA ALA A 258 11.68 0.71 0.82
C ALA A 258 11.98 2.13 0.38
N GLY A 259 12.80 2.29 -0.66
CA GLY A 259 13.05 3.58 -1.29
C GLY A 259 14.51 3.87 -1.56
N THR A 260 14.83 5.14 -1.73
CA THR A 260 16.13 5.66 -2.15
C THR A 260 16.84 6.38 -1.00
N LYS A 261 18.01 6.97 -1.31
CA LYS A 261 18.73 7.86 -0.38
C LYS A 261 18.00 9.16 -0.06
N THR A 262 16.92 9.51 -0.76
CA THR A 262 16.20 10.78 -0.52
C THR A 262 14.73 10.61 -0.22
N THR A 263 14.15 9.46 -0.55
CA THR A 263 12.72 9.16 -0.37
C THR A 263 12.58 7.77 0.21
N ALA A 264 11.76 7.60 1.25
CA ALA A 264 11.45 6.27 1.79
C ALA A 264 9.95 6.10 2.02
N ARG A 265 9.47 4.90 1.71
CA ARG A 265 8.12 4.42 1.99
C ARG A 265 8.21 3.40 3.12
N ILE A 266 7.40 3.61 4.16
CA ILE A 266 7.37 2.81 5.38
C ILE A 266 5.98 2.22 5.56
N HIS A 267 5.93 0.96 5.99
CA HIS A 267 4.76 0.28 6.53
C HIS A 267 5.13 -0.42 7.83
N ILE A 268 4.32 -0.28 8.87
CA ILE A 268 4.50 -0.93 10.17
C ILE A 268 3.14 -1.13 10.84
N HIS A 269 2.93 -2.25 11.52
CA HIS A 269 1.79 -2.41 12.42
C HIS A 269 2.21 -2.01 13.84
N SER A 270 1.49 -1.07 14.45
CA SER A 270 1.84 -0.49 15.75
C SER A 270 0.60 -0.14 16.56
N ASP A 271 0.72 -0.13 17.89
CA ASP A 271 -0.29 0.46 18.77
C ASP A 271 -0.11 1.97 18.95
N ARG A 272 1.07 2.49 18.57
CA ARG A 272 1.49 3.89 18.79
C ARG A 272 1.95 4.56 17.50
N PRO A 273 1.05 4.80 16.52
CA PRO A 273 1.39 5.56 15.32
C PRO A 273 1.99 6.93 15.65
N ASP A 274 1.56 7.56 16.75
CA ASP A 274 2.09 8.83 17.23
C ASP A 274 3.60 8.79 17.50
N GLU A 275 4.11 7.70 18.08
CA GLU A 275 5.55 7.53 18.33
C GLU A 275 6.32 7.26 17.03
N VAL A 276 5.72 6.50 16.10
CA VAL A 276 6.28 6.28 14.76
C VAL A 276 6.44 7.61 14.03
N PHE A 277 5.39 8.42 13.95
CA PHE A 277 5.46 9.71 13.27
C PHE A 277 6.31 10.73 14.02
N ALA A 278 6.43 10.64 15.35
CA ALA A 278 7.38 11.45 16.11
C ALA A 278 8.83 11.17 15.74
N TYR A 279 9.17 9.89 15.63
CA TYR A 279 10.50 9.48 15.19
C TYR A 279 10.79 9.94 13.75
N LEU A 280 9.84 9.76 12.82
CA LEU A 280 10.01 10.12 11.41
C LEU A 280 10.16 11.65 11.20
N ASP A 281 9.35 12.45 11.90
CA ASP A 281 9.38 13.91 11.84
C ASP A 281 10.73 14.48 12.30
N GLY A 282 11.38 13.85 13.29
CA GLY A 282 12.70 14.26 13.76
C GLY A 282 13.84 14.08 12.74
N LEU A 283 13.63 13.30 11.68
CA LEU A 283 14.69 12.91 10.72
C LEU A 283 14.40 13.34 9.27
N SER A 284 13.15 13.68 8.97
CA SER A 284 12.67 13.79 7.61
C SER A 284 11.43 14.66 7.50
N GLN A 285 11.10 15.06 6.28
CA GLN A 285 9.81 15.67 5.98
C GLN A 285 8.81 14.57 5.61
N ILE A 286 7.71 14.48 6.35
CA ILE A 286 6.60 13.56 6.06
C ILE A 286 5.76 14.16 4.92
N LYS A 287 5.69 13.45 3.79
CA LYS A 287 4.92 13.85 2.60
C LYS A 287 3.54 13.24 2.56
N GLU A 288 3.42 11.98 2.97
CA GLU A 288 2.13 11.30 3.09
C GLU A 288 2.11 10.47 4.36
N GLN A 289 0.91 10.31 4.92
CA GLN A 289 0.62 9.42 6.03
C GLN A 289 -0.68 8.66 5.75
N LYS A 290 -0.79 7.46 6.32
CA LYS A 290 -2.02 6.67 6.39
C LYS A 290 -1.99 5.89 7.69
N VAL A 291 -3.11 5.87 8.41
CA VAL A 291 -3.27 5.06 9.61
C VAL A 291 -4.66 4.44 9.58
N ASP A 292 -4.72 3.11 9.55
CA ASP A 292 -5.96 2.34 9.58
C ASP A 292 -6.08 1.61 10.93
N ASP A 293 -7.23 1.72 11.60
CA ASP A 293 -7.54 0.97 12.83
C ASP A 293 -8.00 -0.45 12.48
N MET A 294 -7.04 -1.36 12.37
CA MET A 294 -7.28 -2.77 12.01
C MET A 294 -8.17 -3.47 13.03
N LYS A 295 -8.03 -3.14 14.33
CA LYS A 295 -8.90 -3.70 15.39
C LYS A 295 -10.35 -3.28 15.16
N ARG A 296 -10.63 -2.00 14.91
CA ARG A 296 -11.98 -1.50 14.64
C ARG A 296 -12.54 -2.08 13.34
N GLN A 297 -11.69 -2.26 12.33
CA GLN A 297 -12.08 -2.91 11.08
C GLN A 297 -12.49 -4.37 11.31
N PHE A 298 -11.65 -5.14 12.01
CA PHE A 298 -11.92 -6.53 12.39
C PHE A 298 -13.21 -6.66 13.18
N GLU A 299 -13.40 -5.80 14.18
CA GLU A 299 -14.60 -5.79 15.00
C GLU A 299 -15.86 -5.47 14.19
N ALA A 300 -15.80 -4.56 13.21
CA ALA A 300 -16.93 -4.24 12.35
C ALA A 300 -17.34 -5.40 11.44
N ALA A 301 -16.37 -6.16 10.92
CA ALA A 301 -16.62 -7.30 10.04
C ALA A 301 -17.08 -8.55 10.81
N ASN A 302 -16.45 -8.84 11.96
CA ASN A 302 -16.63 -10.12 12.66
C ASN A 302 -17.42 -10.04 13.96
N HIS A 303 -17.19 -8.99 14.76
CA HIS A 303 -17.64 -8.91 16.16
C HIS A 303 -18.48 -7.66 16.39
N ARG A 304 -19.32 -7.32 15.42
CA ARG A 304 -20.15 -6.13 15.47
C ARG A 304 -21.22 -6.27 16.56
N LYS A 305 -21.23 -5.35 17.52
CA LYS A 305 -22.20 -5.30 18.63
C LYS A 305 -23.54 -4.71 18.21
N TYR A 306 -23.55 -3.82 17.22
CA TYR A 306 -24.72 -3.03 16.82
C TYR A 306 -24.91 -2.99 15.31
N ASP A 307 -26.16 -3.02 14.83
CA ASP A 307 -26.47 -2.83 13.40
C ASP A 307 -26.28 -1.39 12.90
N ILE A 308 -25.99 -0.45 13.81
CA ILE A 308 -25.80 0.97 13.56
C ILE A 308 -24.35 1.35 13.86
N ALA A 309 -23.65 1.94 12.91
CA ALA A 309 -22.36 2.58 13.16
C ALA A 309 -22.59 3.97 13.78
N LEU A 310 -22.01 4.20 14.95
CA LEU A 310 -21.92 5.54 15.53
C LEU A 310 -20.58 6.15 15.12
N VAL A 311 -20.63 7.29 14.45
CA VAL A 311 -19.45 8.01 13.96
C VAL A 311 -19.32 9.33 14.70
N THR A 312 -18.11 9.66 15.13
CA THR A 312 -17.75 11.00 15.59
C THR A 312 -16.50 11.51 14.87
N ASP A 313 -16.22 12.80 14.93
CA ASP A 313 -14.87 13.28 14.66
C ASP A 313 -14.01 13.28 15.93
N SER A 314 -12.72 13.65 15.81
CA SER A 314 -11.79 13.67 16.94
C SER A 314 -12.03 14.80 17.94
N ILE A 315 -12.76 15.87 17.59
CA ILE A 315 -13.08 16.98 18.51
C ILE A 315 -14.02 16.52 19.63
N ALA A 316 -14.80 15.46 19.41
CA ALA A 316 -15.69 14.91 20.42
C ALA A 316 -14.99 14.47 21.73
N ASP A 317 -13.65 14.39 21.76
CA ASP A 317 -12.84 14.16 22.98
C ASP A 317 -13.26 12.91 23.77
N LEU A 318 -13.80 11.91 23.08
CA LEU A 318 -14.24 10.66 23.70
C LEU A 318 -13.04 9.87 24.22
N PRO A 319 -13.09 9.34 25.46
CA PRO A 319 -12.07 8.43 25.95
C PRO A 319 -11.99 7.16 25.08
N GLU A 320 -10.78 6.66 24.83
CA GLU A 320 -10.57 5.44 24.03
C GLU A 320 -11.35 4.23 24.59
N SER A 321 -11.49 4.13 25.92
CA SER A 321 -12.28 3.08 26.57
C SER A 321 -13.77 3.13 26.19
N VAL A 322 -14.33 4.32 26.00
CA VAL A 322 -15.72 4.52 25.54
C VAL A 322 -15.83 4.17 24.07
N ILE A 323 -14.88 4.62 23.25
CA ILE A 323 -14.80 4.31 21.82
C ILE A 323 -14.80 2.79 21.62
N ASP A 324 -13.94 2.06 22.34
CA ASP A 324 -13.81 0.61 22.25
C ASP A 324 -15.00 -0.14 22.85
N GLN A 325 -15.53 0.31 23.99
CA GLN A 325 -16.68 -0.32 24.61
C GLN A 325 -17.90 -0.31 23.67
N TYR A 326 -18.17 0.83 23.03
CA TYR A 326 -19.35 1.02 22.19
C TYR A 326 -19.10 0.86 20.69
N GLN A 327 -17.88 0.51 20.28
CA GLN A 327 -17.46 0.40 18.88
C GLN A 327 -17.74 1.68 18.06
N ILE A 328 -17.42 2.82 18.66
CA ILE A 328 -17.55 4.12 18.00
C ILE A 328 -16.46 4.23 16.93
N HIS A 329 -16.85 4.70 15.76
CA HIS A 329 -15.95 4.95 14.64
C HIS A 329 -15.55 6.42 14.65
N GLN A 330 -14.37 6.73 15.15
CA GLN A 330 -13.87 8.09 15.18
C GLN A 330 -13.11 8.42 13.88
N TYR A 331 -13.48 9.52 13.23
CA TYR A 331 -12.76 10.06 12.09
C TYR A 331 -11.75 11.12 12.58
N PRO A 332 -10.44 10.92 12.43
CA PRO A 332 -9.46 11.89 12.88
C PRO A 332 -9.46 13.13 12.00
N LEU A 333 -9.46 14.32 12.60
CA LEU A 333 -9.27 15.57 11.88
C LEU A 333 -7.77 15.85 11.65
N ASN A 334 -7.50 16.67 10.65
CA ASN A 334 -6.15 17.02 10.26
C ASN A 334 -5.65 18.25 11.03
N ILE A 335 -4.47 18.13 11.63
CA ILE A 335 -3.69 19.22 12.22
C ILE A 335 -2.50 19.50 11.31
N HIS A 336 -2.46 20.69 10.72
CA HIS A 336 -1.35 21.16 9.93
C HIS A 336 -0.35 21.89 10.82
N LEU A 337 0.86 21.35 10.86
CA LEU A 337 1.97 21.85 11.66
C LEU A 337 3.21 21.95 10.78
N ASN A 338 3.73 23.17 10.59
CA ASN A 338 4.79 23.44 9.63
C ASN A 338 4.39 22.92 8.23
N ASP A 339 5.17 22.02 7.62
CA ASP A 339 4.86 21.41 6.33
C ASP A 339 4.25 20.00 6.44
N THR A 340 3.85 19.57 7.64
CA THR A 340 3.36 18.22 7.91
C THR A 340 1.88 18.26 8.33
N ASN A 341 1.08 17.36 7.75
CA ASN A 341 -0.28 17.11 8.20
C ASN A 341 -0.27 15.91 9.16
N TYR A 342 -0.84 16.09 10.33
CA TYR A 342 -1.02 15.07 11.35
C TYR A 342 -2.49 14.72 11.53
N TYR A 343 -2.78 13.49 11.95
CA TYR A 343 -4.09 13.05 12.37
C TYR A 343 -4.21 13.24 13.88
N ASP A 344 -5.16 14.07 14.28
CA ASP A 344 -5.44 14.37 15.68
C ASP A 344 -5.67 13.08 16.48
N LYS A 345 -4.94 12.94 17.60
CA LYS A 345 -4.91 11.78 18.53
C LYS A 345 -4.47 10.44 17.94
N VAL A 346 -4.16 10.40 16.65
CA VAL A 346 -3.67 9.19 15.97
C VAL A 346 -2.17 9.32 15.68
N THR A 347 -1.76 10.34 14.93
CA THR A 347 -0.34 10.59 14.64
C THR A 347 0.23 11.78 15.42
N MET A 348 -0.63 12.54 16.09
CA MET A 348 -0.26 13.62 17.00
C MET A 348 -1.08 13.54 18.30
N GLN A 349 -0.40 13.21 19.41
CA GLN A 349 -1.01 13.28 20.74
C GLN A 349 -1.05 14.72 21.26
N SER A 350 -2.05 15.04 22.07
CA SER A 350 -2.24 16.38 22.63
C SER A 350 -1.02 16.86 23.43
N THR A 351 -0.36 15.96 24.18
CA THR A 351 0.85 16.27 24.95
C THR A 351 1.98 16.76 24.04
N ARG A 352 2.30 15.99 23.00
CA ARG A 352 3.31 16.35 22.00
C ARG A 352 2.95 17.64 21.25
N PHE A 353 1.67 17.82 20.92
CA PHE A 353 1.21 19.04 20.26
C PHE A 353 1.52 20.30 21.10
N TYR A 354 1.23 20.27 22.40
CA TYR A 354 1.53 21.40 23.29
C TYR A 354 3.03 21.57 23.54
N GLU A 355 3.81 20.49 23.60
CA GLU A 355 5.28 20.58 23.67
C GLU A 355 5.87 21.26 22.42
N LEU A 356 5.32 20.95 21.24
CA LEU A 356 5.77 21.55 19.99
C LEU A 356 5.36 23.02 19.91
N MET A 357 4.20 23.42 20.44
CA MET A 357 3.69 24.80 20.38
C MET A 357 4.71 25.86 20.84
N ASP A 358 5.49 25.56 21.88
CA ASP A 358 6.50 26.49 22.41
C ASP A 358 7.67 26.74 21.43
N SER A 359 7.81 25.89 20.41
CA SER A 359 8.90 25.91 19.43
C SER A 359 8.49 26.31 18.01
N LEU A 360 7.20 26.58 17.76
CA LEU A 360 6.70 26.81 16.40
C LEU A 360 6.94 28.23 15.90
N GLU A 361 7.43 28.33 14.67
CA GLU A 361 7.49 29.61 13.95
C GLU A 361 6.10 30.04 13.42
N THR A 362 5.23 29.08 13.13
CA THR A 362 3.87 29.31 12.64
C THR A 362 2.85 28.57 13.48
N TYR A 363 1.74 29.25 13.80
CA TYR A 363 0.67 28.63 14.56
C TYR A 363 0.04 27.49 13.75
N PRO A 364 -0.27 26.35 14.39
CA PRO A 364 -0.90 25.23 13.72
C PRO A 364 -2.29 25.63 13.22
N THR A 365 -2.68 25.04 12.10
CA THR A 365 -4.02 25.22 11.54
C THR A 365 -4.71 23.87 11.44
N SER A 366 -6.03 23.84 11.54
CA SER A 366 -6.79 22.64 11.22
C SER A 366 -7.29 22.71 9.77
N SER A 367 -7.46 21.55 9.15
CA SER A 367 -8.10 21.47 7.82
C SER A 367 -9.34 20.59 7.87
N GLN A 368 -10.24 20.85 6.93
CA GLN A 368 -11.43 20.01 6.76
C GLN A 368 -11.03 18.60 6.31
N PRO A 369 -11.89 17.60 6.55
CA PRO A 369 -11.67 16.25 6.05
C PRO A 369 -11.44 16.23 4.53
N ASN A 370 -10.50 15.40 4.08
CA ASN A 370 -10.34 15.11 2.66
C ASN A 370 -11.55 14.30 2.17
N GLN A 371 -12.22 14.78 1.11
CA GLN A 371 -13.44 14.16 0.60
C GLN A 371 -13.25 12.69 0.21
N LYS A 372 -12.15 12.34 -0.47
CA LYS A 372 -11.91 10.96 -0.91
C LYS A 372 -11.66 10.02 0.28
N SER A 373 -10.92 10.49 1.29
CA SER A 373 -10.71 9.75 2.53
C SER A 373 -12.04 9.48 3.27
N LEU A 374 -12.92 10.49 3.32
CA LEU A 374 -14.23 10.35 3.94
C LEU A 374 -15.18 9.46 3.13
N GLU A 375 -15.12 9.50 1.80
CA GLU A 375 -15.84 8.56 0.93
C GLU A 375 -15.41 7.12 1.20
N ASN A 376 -14.10 6.85 1.28
CA ASN A 376 -13.60 5.51 1.59
C ASN A 376 -14.05 5.04 2.98
N PHE A 377 -14.04 5.94 3.97
CA PHE A 377 -14.53 5.67 5.32
C PHE A 377 -16.03 5.29 5.34
N PHE A 378 -16.88 6.02 4.61
CA PHE A 378 -18.29 5.65 4.48
C PHE A 378 -18.52 4.39 3.66
N SER A 379 -17.74 4.15 2.60
CA SER A 379 -17.80 2.91 1.82
C SER A 379 -17.55 1.70 2.71
N PHE A 380 -16.50 1.77 3.54
CA PHE A 380 -16.21 0.75 4.55
C PHE A 380 -17.39 0.54 5.52
N LEU A 381 -17.90 1.60 6.15
CA LEU A 381 -18.99 1.47 7.12
C LEU A 381 -20.27 0.93 6.51
N THR A 382 -20.64 1.38 5.31
CA THR A 382 -21.88 0.97 4.65
C THR A 382 -21.86 -0.46 4.14
N THR A 383 -20.67 -1.04 4.00
CA THR A 383 -20.50 -2.47 3.72
C THR A 383 -20.99 -3.34 4.88
N TYR A 384 -20.71 -2.94 6.12
CA TYR A 384 -20.98 -3.75 7.30
C TYR A 384 -22.22 -3.31 8.10
N TYR A 385 -22.59 -2.03 8.06
CA TYR A 385 -23.65 -1.47 8.89
C TYR A 385 -24.90 -1.11 8.08
N LYS A 386 -26.08 -1.41 8.62
CA LYS A 386 -27.37 -1.07 7.99
C LYS A 386 -27.66 0.43 8.02
N LYS A 387 -27.12 1.13 9.03
CA LYS A 387 -27.28 2.56 9.24
C LYS A 387 -26.00 3.15 9.80
N VAL A 388 -25.72 4.39 9.44
CA VAL A 388 -24.60 5.18 9.97
C VAL A 388 -25.17 6.47 10.56
N ILE A 389 -24.91 6.72 11.84
CA ILE A 389 -25.24 7.99 12.50
C ILE A 389 -23.95 8.73 12.77
N VAL A 390 -23.83 9.94 12.23
CA VAL A 390 -22.64 10.78 12.36
C VAL A 390 -22.96 11.97 13.24
N LEU A 391 -22.17 12.19 14.28
CA LEU A 391 -22.16 13.42 15.08
C LEU A 391 -20.80 14.09 14.95
N THR A 392 -20.76 15.25 14.31
CA THR A 392 -19.54 16.04 14.19
C THR A 392 -19.58 17.25 15.12
N VAL A 393 -18.46 17.95 15.24
CA VAL A 393 -18.40 19.33 15.73
C VAL A 393 -19.46 20.20 15.05
N SER A 394 -20.00 21.15 15.80
CA SER A 394 -21.04 22.08 15.35
C SER A 394 -20.73 22.74 14.00
N SER A 395 -21.75 22.82 13.15
CA SER A 395 -21.70 23.54 11.86
C SER A 395 -21.38 25.03 12.01
N LYS A 396 -21.58 25.60 13.21
CA LYS A 396 -21.23 26.99 13.54
C LYS A 396 -19.75 27.18 13.83
N MET A 397 -19.00 26.10 14.05
CA MET A 397 -17.61 26.14 14.52
C MET A 397 -16.63 25.61 13.49
N SER A 398 -17.05 24.65 12.67
CA SER A 398 -16.23 24.11 11.59
C SER A 398 -17.07 23.74 10.37
N GLY A 399 -16.45 23.83 9.19
CA GLY A 399 -17.01 23.29 7.95
C GLY A 399 -17.04 21.75 7.90
N THR A 400 -16.50 21.06 8.92
CA THR A 400 -16.51 19.60 9.06
C THR A 400 -17.92 19.03 8.86
N TYR A 401 -18.94 19.62 9.51
CA TYR A 401 -20.33 19.16 9.36
C TYR A 401 -20.78 19.16 7.89
N GLN A 402 -20.53 20.25 7.15
CA GLN A 402 -20.93 20.33 5.74
C GLN A 402 -20.22 19.27 4.88
N VAL A 403 -18.93 19.04 5.09
CA VAL A 403 -18.17 18.02 4.33
C VAL A 403 -18.72 16.62 4.56
N PHE A 404 -19.07 16.28 5.81
CA PHE A 404 -19.74 15.01 6.13
C PHE A 404 -21.11 14.92 5.48
N GLU A 405 -21.92 15.97 5.55
CA GLU A 405 -23.27 16.00 4.96
C GLU A 405 -23.23 15.85 3.43
N GLU A 406 -22.33 16.56 2.76
CA GLU A 406 -22.16 16.49 1.30
C GLU A 406 -21.66 15.12 0.84
N THR A 407 -20.72 14.53 1.59
CA THR A 407 -20.20 13.21 1.27
C THR A 407 -21.26 12.13 1.50
N ALA A 408 -22.03 12.21 2.59
CA ALA A 408 -23.13 11.29 2.87
C ALA A 408 -24.19 11.27 1.74
N LYS A 409 -24.51 12.43 1.14
CA LYS A 409 -25.45 12.53 0.01
C LYS A 409 -25.02 11.77 -1.24
N ARG A 410 -23.74 11.42 -1.39
CA ARG A 410 -23.23 10.65 -2.52
C ARG A 410 -23.58 9.17 -2.42
N PHE A 411 -23.81 8.66 -1.21
CA PHE A 411 -24.21 7.28 -0.94
C PHE A 411 -25.74 7.13 -0.96
N LYS A 412 -26.34 7.24 -2.15
CA LYS A 412 -27.80 7.30 -2.33
C LYS A 412 -28.56 6.09 -1.78
N ASP A 413 -27.94 4.92 -1.83
CA ASP A 413 -28.54 3.65 -1.41
C ASP A 413 -28.22 3.30 0.06
N ALA A 414 -27.40 4.11 0.74
CA ALA A 414 -27.03 3.90 2.14
C ALA A 414 -27.80 4.81 3.10
N ASN A 415 -28.08 4.30 4.30
CA ASN A 415 -28.75 5.08 5.35
C ASN A 415 -27.74 5.79 6.25
N ILE A 416 -27.19 6.90 5.75
CA ILE A 416 -26.26 7.76 6.48
C ILE A 416 -27.00 9.01 6.97
N LYS A 417 -27.02 9.24 8.28
CA LYS A 417 -27.59 10.44 8.88
C LYS A 417 -26.53 11.25 9.62
N VAL A 418 -26.22 12.43 9.09
CA VAL A 418 -25.37 13.41 9.76
C VAL A 418 -26.23 14.31 10.65
N ILE A 419 -25.81 14.48 11.91
CA ILE A 419 -26.48 15.27 12.94
C ILE A 419 -25.55 16.39 13.35
N ASP A 420 -26.03 17.63 13.19
CA ASP A 420 -25.36 18.79 13.75
C ASP A 420 -25.51 18.74 15.28
N SER A 421 -24.40 18.56 15.99
CA SER A 421 -24.37 18.54 17.45
C SER A 421 -24.81 19.87 18.05
N ARG A 422 -24.69 20.97 17.30
CA ARG A 422 -24.90 22.37 17.73
C ARG A 422 -24.04 22.78 18.93
N GLN A 423 -23.08 21.94 19.31
CA GLN A 423 -22.14 22.11 20.41
C GLN A 423 -20.74 21.64 19.99
N ASN A 424 -19.76 21.80 20.87
CA ASN A 424 -18.46 21.16 20.69
C ASN A 424 -18.57 19.66 20.92
#